data_AF-A0A956B4Z6-F1
#
_entry.id   AF-A0A956B4Z6-F1
#
_cell.length_a   1.000
_cell.length_b   1.000
_cell.length_c   1.000
_cell.angle_alpha   90.00
_cell.angle_beta   90.00
_cell.angle_gamma   90.00
#
_symmetry.space_group_name_H-M   'P 1'
#
loop_
_entity.id
_entity.type
_entity.pdbx_description
1 polymer ?
#
loop_
_entity_poly.entity_id
_entity_poly.type
_entity_poly.pdbx_seq_one_letter_code
_entity_poly.pdbx_strand_id
1 'polypeptide(L)'
;MRAAVLCLATLALAPALQACPSCPYETQCSGDVLMFCTLGVDQLVGSPERGERTCEAPNPSCVTVDDRTALCATSPDRTCTVGIAPRCDGQVLVTCEAGFEVAKDCAADGNVCGELDGAGRCYADPLTACESDDTPTCEGDVLIRCEGGYLTREDCGLRSGNPTCQTVDEPDRKYAYCG
;
A
#
# COMPACT_ATOMS: atom_id res chain seq x y z
N MET A 1 -4.53 -9.31 76.80
CA MET A 1 -4.72 -10.69 76.30
C MET A 1 -4.48 -10.69 74.79
N ARG A 2 -3.84 -11.76 74.29
CA ARG A 2 -3.43 -11.97 72.90
C ARG A 2 -4.61 -12.28 71.95
N ALA A 3 -4.31 -12.16 70.64
CA ALA A 3 -4.95 -12.77 69.46
C ALA A 3 -6.22 -12.07 68.92
N ALA A 4 -6.51 -12.00 67.62
CA ALA A 4 -5.97 -12.71 66.45
C ALA A 4 -6.12 -11.85 65.17
N VAL A 5 -5.21 -12.11 64.22
CA VAL A 5 -5.31 -11.75 62.80
C VAL A 5 -6.50 -12.48 62.17
N LEU A 6 -7.34 -11.79 61.40
CA LEU A 6 -8.11 -12.44 60.34
C LEU A 6 -8.13 -11.56 59.09
N CYS A 7 -7.43 -12.05 58.07
CA CYS A 7 -7.40 -11.57 56.70
C CYS A 7 -8.77 -11.90 56.07
N LEU A 8 -9.53 -10.88 55.66
CA LEU A 8 -10.70 -11.07 54.81
C LEU A 8 -10.46 -10.30 53.51
N ALA A 9 -10.14 -11.08 52.49
CA ALA A 9 -9.88 -10.67 51.13
C ALA A 9 -11.10 -9.92 50.56
N THR A 10 -10.93 -8.62 50.32
CA THR A 10 -11.80 -7.86 49.43
C THR A 10 -11.54 -8.32 48.00
N LEU A 11 -12.44 -9.16 47.49
CA LEU A 11 -12.59 -9.48 46.07
C LEU A 11 -12.92 -8.20 45.29
N ALA A 12 -11.88 -7.52 44.80
CA ALA A 12 -12.02 -6.51 43.75
C ALA A 12 -12.21 -7.25 42.41
N LEU A 13 -13.43 -7.68 42.11
CA LEU A 13 -13.83 -7.94 40.73
C LEU A 13 -13.92 -6.59 40.01
N ALA A 14 -12.79 -6.07 39.54
CA ALA A 14 -12.80 -5.19 38.39
C ALA A 14 -13.00 -6.12 37.18
N PRO A 15 -14.16 -6.12 36.50
CA PRO A 15 -14.20 -6.73 35.19
C PRO A 15 -13.21 -5.94 34.35
N ALA A 16 -12.21 -6.63 33.84
CA ALA A 16 -11.44 -6.17 32.71
C ALA A 16 -12.44 -5.95 31.56
N LEU A 17 -13.05 -4.76 31.53
CA LEU A 17 -13.55 -4.14 30.31
C LEU A 17 -12.32 -3.82 29.48
N GLN A 18 -11.63 -4.86 29.02
CA GLN A 18 -10.87 -4.78 27.79
C GLN A 18 -11.92 -4.47 26.75
N ALA A 19 -12.06 -3.19 26.44
CA ALA A 19 -12.80 -2.74 25.29
C ALA A 19 -12.44 -3.67 24.14
N CYS A 20 -13.45 -4.31 23.54
CA CYS A 20 -13.27 -5.01 22.28
C CYS A 20 -12.46 -4.07 21.38
N PRO A 21 -11.30 -4.48 20.84
CA PRO A 21 -10.69 -3.71 19.78
C PRO A 21 -11.66 -3.81 18.61
N SER A 22 -12.60 -2.86 18.52
CA SER A 22 -13.30 -2.59 17.27
C SER A 22 -12.19 -2.32 16.26
N CYS A 23 -12.11 -3.15 15.23
CA CYS A 23 -11.50 -2.77 13.97
C CYS A 23 -12.61 -2.00 13.23
N PRO A 24 -12.76 -0.68 13.42
CA PRO A 24 -13.42 0.08 12.37
C PRO A 24 -12.53 -0.09 11.13
N TYR A 25 -13.11 -0.02 9.93
CA TYR A 25 -12.45 -0.25 8.64
C TYR A 25 -11.42 0.85 8.30
N GLU A 26 -10.61 1.26 9.26
CA GLU A 26 -9.86 2.51 9.30
C GLU A 26 -8.37 2.21 9.41
N THR A 27 -7.56 2.94 8.65
CA THR A 27 -6.11 2.92 8.81
C THR A 27 -5.69 3.96 9.82
N GLN A 28 -4.74 3.63 10.69
CA GLN A 28 -4.30 4.52 11.78
C GLN A 28 -2.78 4.47 11.95
N CYS A 29 -2.20 5.56 12.45
CA CYS A 29 -0.78 5.62 12.78
C CYS A 29 -0.53 5.28 14.24
N SER A 30 0.49 4.45 14.48
CA SER A 30 1.11 4.22 15.78
C SER A 30 2.60 4.53 15.67
N GLY A 31 2.98 5.81 15.80
CA GLY A 31 4.29 6.28 15.38
C GLY A 31 4.43 6.18 13.87
N ASP A 32 5.54 5.62 13.38
CA ASP A 32 5.76 5.35 11.95
C ASP A 32 5.19 4.00 11.49
N VAL A 33 4.31 3.38 12.28
CA VAL A 33 3.65 2.12 11.91
C VAL A 33 2.23 2.40 11.43
N LEU A 34 1.94 1.97 10.20
CA LEU A 34 0.59 1.96 9.64
C LEU A 34 -0.16 0.72 10.11
N MET A 35 -1.20 0.94 10.90
CA MET A 35 -2.15 -0.08 11.32
C MET A 35 -3.28 -0.14 10.30
N PHE A 36 -3.66 -1.35 9.87
CA PHE A 36 -4.77 -1.55 8.93
C PHE A 36 -5.57 -2.80 9.31
N CYS A 37 -6.88 -2.80 9.01
CA CYS A 37 -7.74 -3.95 9.22
C CYS A 37 -8.13 -4.52 7.84
N THR A 38 -7.70 -5.75 7.52
CA THR A 38 -8.08 -6.44 6.29
C THR A 38 -9.33 -7.28 6.55
N LEU A 39 -10.52 -6.69 6.46
CA LEU A 39 -11.76 -7.46 6.45
C LEU A 39 -12.59 -7.06 5.22
N GLY A 40 -12.85 -8.03 4.34
CA GLY A 40 -13.97 -7.97 3.43
C GLY A 40 -15.28 -8.09 4.21
N VAL A 41 -16.37 -7.52 3.67
CA VAL A 41 -17.73 -7.60 4.26
C VAL A 41 -18.23 -9.05 4.48
N ASP A 42 -17.55 -10.02 3.88
CA ASP A 42 -17.81 -11.46 3.88
C ASP A 42 -17.01 -12.27 4.93
N GLN A 43 -16.04 -11.66 5.62
CA GLN A 43 -15.17 -12.35 6.61
C GLN A 43 -15.56 -12.07 8.08
N LEU A 44 -16.82 -11.70 8.34
CA LEU A 44 -17.34 -11.29 9.67
C LEU A 44 -17.43 -12.41 10.73
N VAL A 45 -16.91 -13.62 10.48
CA VAL A 45 -16.94 -14.73 11.45
C VAL A 45 -15.54 -15.32 11.62
N GLY A 46 -14.77 -14.77 12.55
CA GLY A 46 -13.52 -15.35 13.03
C GLY A 46 -12.32 -14.41 12.96
N SER A 47 -12.21 -13.56 13.98
CA SER A 47 -11.05 -12.69 14.32
C SER A 47 -10.69 -11.58 13.30
N PRO A 48 -10.67 -10.30 13.73
CA PRO A 48 -10.05 -9.26 12.91
C PRO A 48 -8.54 -9.51 12.86
N GLU A 49 -8.02 -9.94 11.72
CA GLU A 49 -6.57 -9.90 11.51
C GLU A 49 -6.19 -8.42 11.31
N ARG A 50 -5.69 -7.83 12.41
CA ARG A 50 -5.07 -6.50 12.41
C ARG A 50 -3.70 -6.64 11.77
N GLY A 51 -3.52 -6.04 10.61
CA GLY A 51 -2.22 -5.88 9.98
C GLY A 51 -1.50 -4.67 10.54
N GLU A 52 -0.19 -4.77 10.65
CA GLU A 52 0.70 -3.65 10.89
C GLU A 52 1.80 -3.67 9.84
N ARG A 53 2.18 -2.48 9.36
CA ARG A 53 3.30 -2.30 8.46
C ARG A 53 4.07 -1.07 8.88
N THR A 54 5.35 -1.25 9.20
CA THR A 54 6.26 -0.12 9.38
C THR A 54 6.37 0.66 8.09
N CYS A 55 6.20 1.98 8.14
CA CYS A 55 6.48 2.85 7.03
C CYS A 55 8.00 2.89 6.82
N GLU A 56 8.43 2.49 5.64
CA GLU A 56 9.84 2.38 5.26
C GLU A 56 10.12 3.26 4.05
N ALA A 57 11.41 3.48 3.74
CA ALA A 57 11.80 4.23 2.56
C ALA A 57 11.13 3.64 1.29
N PRO A 58 10.66 4.48 0.36
CA PRO A 58 10.83 5.95 0.32
C PRO A 58 9.77 6.75 1.11
N ASN A 59 8.84 6.08 1.82
CA ASN A 59 7.76 6.70 2.58
C ASN A 59 7.85 6.36 4.08
N PRO A 60 8.85 6.89 4.82
CA PRO A 60 9.15 6.44 6.17
C PRO A 60 8.18 6.95 7.24
N SER A 61 7.25 7.84 6.91
CA SER A 61 6.41 8.51 7.89
C SER A 61 4.95 8.10 7.76
N CYS A 62 4.35 7.61 8.85
CA CYS A 62 2.91 7.42 8.90
C CYS A 62 2.22 8.76 9.15
N VAL A 63 1.30 9.15 8.27
CA VAL A 63 0.52 10.39 8.38
C VAL A 63 -0.97 10.08 8.49
N THR A 64 -1.65 10.78 9.40
CA THR A 64 -3.11 10.74 9.52
C THR A 64 -3.71 11.79 8.59
N VAL A 65 -4.52 11.33 7.64
CA VAL A 65 -5.24 12.17 6.67
C VAL A 65 -6.52 12.71 7.28
N ASP A 66 -7.31 11.82 7.87
CA ASP A 66 -8.56 12.12 8.57
C ASP A 66 -8.78 11.12 9.71
N ASP A 67 -9.92 11.21 10.38
CA ASP A 67 -10.30 10.37 11.51
C ASP A 67 -10.35 8.86 11.19
N ARG A 68 -10.27 8.47 9.91
CA ARG A 68 -10.45 7.09 9.43
C ARG A 68 -9.32 6.61 8.52
N THR A 69 -8.42 7.50 8.12
CA THR A 69 -7.45 7.24 7.06
C THR A 69 -6.07 7.70 7.48
N ALA A 70 -5.13 6.78 7.43
CA ALA A 70 -3.70 7.00 7.50
C ALA A 70 -3.00 6.34 6.30
N LEU A 71 -1.83 6.86 5.94
CA LEU A 71 -0.97 6.29 4.90
C LEU A 71 0.51 6.53 5.23
N CYS A 72 1.40 5.81 4.54
CA CYS A 72 2.84 6.08 4.59
C CYS A 72 3.18 7.14 3.55
N ALA A 73 3.76 8.26 3.99
CA ALA A 73 4.19 9.37 3.15
C ALA A 73 5.70 9.61 3.28
N THR A 74 6.23 10.43 2.37
CA THR A 74 7.65 10.84 2.39
C THR A 74 8.02 11.60 3.67
N SER A 75 7.09 12.42 4.19
CA SER A 75 7.23 13.19 5.42
C SER A 75 5.88 13.81 5.82
N PRO A 76 5.61 14.02 7.12
CA PRO A 76 4.41 14.73 7.58
C PRO A 76 4.36 16.20 7.14
N ASP A 77 5.50 16.81 6.79
CA ASP A 77 5.59 18.22 6.40
C ASP A 77 5.48 18.43 4.87
N ARG A 78 5.51 17.34 4.09
CA ARG A 78 5.43 17.38 2.63
C ARG A 78 3.99 17.20 2.17
N THR A 79 3.25 18.30 2.19
CA THR A 79 1.86 18.34 1.71
C THR A 79 1.77 18.76 0.24
N CYS A 80 0.67 18.41 -0.39
CA CYS A 80 0.42 18.67 -1.80
C CYS A 80 -1.08 18.84 -2.08
N THR A 81 -1.42 19.39 -3.24
CA THR A 81 -2.80 19.47 -3.71
C THR A 81 -3.13 18.24 -4.53
N VAL A 82 -4.19 17.52 -4.12
CA VAL A 82 -4.68 16.35 -4.87
C VAL A 82 -5.06 16.76 -6.29
N GLY A 83 -4.68 15.94 -7.27
CA GLY A 83 -4.90 16.20 -8.69
C GLY A 83 -3.77 16.96 -9.38
N ILE A 84 -2.71 17.35 -8.67
CA ILE A 84 -1.45 17.75 -9.31
C ILE A 84 -0.84 16.52 -10.01
N ALA A 85 -0.35 16.72 -11.23
CA ALA A 85 0.30 15.67 -11.99
C ALA A 85 1.51 15.11 -11.22
N PRO A 86 1.71 13.79 -11.21
CA PRO A 86 2.91 13.20 -10.63
C PRO A 86 4.17 13.79 -11.28
N ARG A 87 5.29 13.77 -10.57
CA ARG A 87 6.57 14.30 -11.06
C ARG A 87 7.71 13.35 -10.76
N CYS A 88 8.78 13.45 -11.53
CA CYS A 88 10.01 12.71 -11.25
C CYS A 88 10.97 13.56 -10.40
N ASP A 89 11.52 12.96 -9.35
CA ASP A 89 12.69 13.46 -8.62
C ASP A 89 13.82 12.42 -8.76
N GLY A 90 14.63 12.59 -9.80
CA GLY A 90 15.60 11.57 -10.22
C GLY A 90 14.89 10.26 -10.62
N GLN A 91 15.16 9.17 -9.89
CA GLN A 91 14.53 7.86 -10.11
C GLN A 91 13.27 7.62 -9.27
N VAL A 92 12.83 8.63 -8.51
CA VAL A 92 11.67 8.53 -7.64
C VAL A 92 10.48 9.23 -8.29
N LEU A 93 9.39 8.49 -8.48
CA LEU A 93 8.09 9.04 -8.83
C LEU A 93 7.44 9.61 -7.58
N VAL A 94 7.12 10.91 -7.58
CA VAL A 94 6.38 11.56 -6.49
C VAL A 94 4.95 11.83 -6.94
N THR A 95 4.00 11.27 -6.19
CA THR A 95 2.55 11.43 -6.35
C THR A 95 1.98 12.21 -5.17
N CYS A 96 0.78 12.78 -5.38
CA CYS A 96 0.00 13.38 -4.29
C CYS A 96 -1.13 12.44 -3.90
N GLU A 97 -1.05 11.85 -2.72
CA GLU A 97 -2.09 10.96 -2.18
C GLU A 97 -2.66 11.57 -0.91
N ALA A 98 -3.98 11.80 -0.94
CA ALA A 98 -4.72 12.35 0.19
C ALA A 98 -4.09 13.62 0.83
N GLY A 99 -3.44 14.45 0.01
CA GLY A 99 -2.83 15.71 0.45
C GLY A 99 -1.37 15.62 0.91
N PHE A 100 -0.74 14.44 0.81
CA PHE A 100 0.67 14.23 1.15
C PHE A 100 1.48 13.71 -0.04
N GLU A 101 2.75 14.10 -0.11
CA GLU A 101 3.66 13.57 -1.10
C GLU A 101 4.03 12.12 -0.74
N VAL A 102 3.70 11.20 -1.66
CA VAL A 102 4.07 9.79 -1.61
C VAL A 102 5.08 9.53 -2.72
N ALA A 103 6.11 8.77 -2.41
CA ALA A 103 7.18 8.43 -3.33
C ALA A 103 7.12 6.96 -3.74
N LYS A 104 7.53 6.66 -4.96
CA LYS A 104 7.80 5.32 -5.46
C LYS A 104 9.19 5.30 -6.09
N ASP A 105 10.07 4.45 -5.60
CA ASP A 105 11.37 4.22 -6.23
C ASP A 105 11.16 3.39 -7.50
N CYS A 106 11.29 4.00 -8.68
CA CYS A 106 11.13 3.28 -9.93
C CYS A 106 12.26 2.25 -10.13
N ALA A 107 13.47 2.55 -9.67
CA ALA A 107 14.63 1.68 -9.88
C ALA A 107 14.51 0.36 -9.10
N ALA A 108 13.80 0.38 -7.96
CA ALA A 108 13.49 -0.83 -7.19
C ALA A 108 12.71 -1.88 -8.00
N ASP A 109 11.90 -1.44 -8.97
CA ASP A 109 11.11 -2.29 -9.86
C ASP A 109 11.78 -2.53 -11.23
N GLY A 110 13.06 -2.14 -11.39
CA GLY A 110 13.74 -2.19 -12.69
C GLY A 110 13.16 -1.20 -13.73
N ASN A 111 12.57 -0.11 -13.25
CA ASN A 111 12.01 0.96 -14.05
C ASN A 111 12.86 2.24 -13.94
N VAL A 112 12.67 3.17 -14.88
CA VAL A 112 13.15 4.55 -14.80
C VAL A 112 12.00 5.51 -14.61
N CYS A 113 12.19 6.57 -13.82
CA CYS A 113 11.21 7.65 -13.77
C CYS A 113 11.36 8.53 -15.02
N GLY A 114 10.28 8.66 -15.79
CA GLY A 114 10.20 9.56 -16.94
C GLY A 114 8.98 10.47 -16.87
N GLU A 115 9.06 11.64 -17.49
CA GLU A 115 7.94 12.58 -17.60
C GLU A 115 7.46 12.67 -19.05
N LEU A 116 6.16 12.43 -19.26
CA LEU A 116 5.49 12.56 -20.55
C LEU A 116 4.23 13.40 -20.37
N ASP A 117 3.97 14.31 -21.31
CA ASP A 117 2.82 15.24 -21.27
C ASP A 117 2.65 15.99 -19.93
N GLY A 118 3.78 16.26 -19.25
CA GLY A 118 3.80 16.96 -17.97
C GLY A 118 3.45 16.09 -16.75
N ALA A 119 3.42 14.76 -16.90
CA ALA A 119 3.20 13.82 -15.81
C ALA A 119 4.32 12.77 -15.72
N GLY A 120 4.86 12.59 -14.52
CA GLY A 120 5.82 11.55 -14.18
C GLY A 120 5.19 10.16 -14.11
N ARG A 121 5.96 9.14 -14.48
CA ARG A 121 5.60 7.73 -14.33
C ARG A 121 6.86 6.86 -14.33
N CYS A 122 6.77 5.68 -13.72
CA CYS A 122 7.80 4.65 -13.83
C CYS A 122 7.61 3.86 -15.14
N TYR A 123 8.57 3.92 -16.05
CA TYR A 123 8.62 3.18 -17.31
C TYR A 123 9.70 2.10 -17.25
N ALA A 124 9.59 1.07 -18.08
CA ALA A 124 10.62 0.04 -18.21
C ALA A 124 11.99 0.67 -18.49
N ASP A 125 13.04 0.15 -17.85
CA ASP A 125 14.43 0.47 -18.20
C ASP A 125 14.97 -0.57 -19.21
N PRO A 126 15.53 -0.18 -20.37
CA PRO A 126 15.59 1.18 -20.90
C PRO A 126 14.22 1.67 -21.38
N LEU A 127 14.04 2.99 -21.35
CA LEU A 127 12.84 3.65 -21.86
C LEU A 127 12.59 3.25 -23.32
N THR A 128 11.60 2.37 -23.51
CA THR A 128 11.32 1.72 -24.80
C THR A 128 9.95 2.14 -25.29
N ALA A 129 9.89 2.73 -26.49
CA ALA A 129 8.63 3.13 -27.11
C ALA A 129 7.79 1.90 -27.52
N CYS A 130 6.47 2.07 -27.51
CA CYS A 130 5.50 1.05 -27.88
C CYS A 130 4.22 1.70 -28.42
N GLU A 131 3.35 0.89 -29.03
CA GLU A 131 2.04 1.30 -29.52
C GLU A 131 0.92 0.77 -28.60
N SER A 132 -0.21 1.47 -28.52
CA SER A 132 -1.29 1.13 -27.58
C SER A 132 -1.96 -0.21 -27.85
N ASP A 133 -1.79 -0.77 -29.05
CA ASP A 133 -2.25 -2.09 -29.48
C ASP A 133 -1.20 -3.19 -29.26
N ASP A 134 -0.02 -2.86 -28.77
CA ASP A 134 0.96 -3.87 -28.34
C ASP A 134 0.37 -4.75 -27.24
N THR A 135 0.40 -6.05 -27.49
CA THR A 135 -0.17 -7.04 -26.58
C THR A 135 0.66 -7.12 -25.30
N PRO A 136 0.05 -6.98 -24.10
CA PRO A 136 0.76 -7.17 -22.84
C PRO A 136 1.36 -8.57 -22.75
N THR A 137 2.55 -8.68 -22.16
CA THR A 137 3.28 -9.94 -22.01
C THR A 137 3.77 -10.15 -20.57
N CYS A 138 4.08 -11.39 -20.21
CA CYS A 138 4.69 -11.73 -18.93
C CYS A 138 6.18 -12.04 -19.10
N GLU A 139 7.00 -11.45 -18.23
CA GLU A 139 8.39 -11.84 -17.98
C GLU A 139 8.51 -12.41 -16.57
N GLY A 140 8.29 -13.72 -16.42
CA GLY A 140 8.10 -14.30 -15.08
C GLY A 140 6.83 -13.75 -14.44
N ASP A 141 6.95 -13.22 -13.21
CA ASP A 141 5.84 -12.57 -12.48
C ASP A 141 5.69 -11.07 -12.78
N VAL A 142 6.43 -10.55 -13.76
CA VAL A 142 6.37 -9.15 -14.16
C VAL A 142 5.50 -8.99 -15.41
N LEU A 143 4.46 -8.17 -15.31
CA LEU A 143 3.64 -7.74 -16.44
C LEU A 143 4.31 -6.60 -17.19
N ILE A 144 4.48 -6.78 -18.51
CA ILE A 144 4.97 -5.77 -19.44
C ILE A 144 3.80 -5.27 -20.28
N ARG A 145 3.54 -3.96 -20.26
CA ARG A 145 2.48 -3.36 -21.09
C ARG A 145 2.83 -1.97 -21.58
N CYS A 146 2.18 -1.56 -22.68
CA CYS A 146 2.33 -0.22 -23.22
C CYS A 146 1.42 0.77 -22.49
N GLU A 147 2.00 1.85 -21.96
CA GLU A 147 1.24 2.97 -21.41
C GLU A 147 1.86 4.30 -21.81
N GLY A 148 1.07 5.23 -22.34
CA GLY A 148 1.57 6.55 -22.76
C GLY A 148 2.62 6.47 -23.88
N GLY A 149 2.62 5.40 -24.67
CA GLY A 149 3.57 5.18 -25.77
C GLY A 149 4.91 4.57 -25.34
N TYR A 150 5.05 4.12 -24.08
CA TYR A 150 6.26 3.48 -23.59
C TYR A 150 5.95 2.23 -22.74
N LEU A 151 6.87 1.27 -22.76
CA LEU A 151 6.75 0.05 -21.97
C LEU A 151 6.79 0.39 -20.48
N THR A 152 5.98 -0.31 -19.71
CA THR A 152 5.94 -0.27 -18.25
C THR A 152 6.11 -1.68 -17.71
N ARG A 153 6.77 -1.82 -16.55
CA ARG A 153 6.92 -3.08 -15.83
C ARG A 153 6.14 -3.00 -14.52
N GLU A 154 5.35 -4.02 -14.24
CA GLU A 154 4.62 -4.17 -12.99
C GLU A 154 4.87 -5.56 -12.41
N ASP A 155 5.49 -5.63 -11.23
CA ASP A 155 5.62 -6.88 -10.48
C ASP A 155 4.27 -7.26 -9.88
N CYS A 156 3.69 -8.35 -10.38
CA CYS A 156 2.40 -8.83 -9.94
C CYS A 156 2.41 -9.27 -8.47
N GLY A 157 3.54 -9.78 -7.97
CA GLY A 157 3.66 -10.27 -6.59
C GLY A 157 3.58 -9.16 -5.54
N LEU A 158 3.80 -7.90 -5.94
CA LEU A 158 3.63 -6.74 -5.08
C LEU A 158 2.17 -6.28 -4.95
N ARG A 159 1.23 -6.84 -5.74
CA ARG A 159 -0.19 -6.52 -5.62
C ARG A 159 -0.82 -7.25 -4.45
N SER A 160 -1.93 -6.69 -3.96
CA SER A 160 -2.77 -7.34 -2.94
C SER A 160 -3.21 -8.73 -3.44
N GLY A 161 -3.01 -9.75 -2.62
CA GLY A 161 -3.26 -11.15 -2.96
C GLY A 161 -2.06 -11.89 -3.58
N ASN A 162 -0.92 -11.21 -3.77
CA ASN A 162 0.31 -11.77 -4.37
C ASN A 162 0.02 -12.57 -5.67
N PRO A 163 -0.69 -11.97 -6.65
CA PRO A 163 -1.00 -12.64 -7.90
C PRO A 163 0.26 -12.87 -8.72
N THR A 164 0.15 -13.79 -9.68
CA THR A 164 1.24 -14.08 -10.64
C THR A 164 0.90 -13.47 -11.99
N CYS A 165 1.90 -13.26 -12.84
CA CYS A 165 1.60 -12.83 -14.20
C CYS A 165 1.05 -14.01 -15.00
N GLN A 166 -0.16 -13.87 -15.53
CA GLN A 166 -0.84 -14.87 -16.33
C GLN A 166 -0.93 -14.43 -17.79
N THR A 167 -0.65 -15.35 -18.71
CA THR A 167 -0.87 -15.16 -20.14
C THR A 167 -2.07 -15.98 -20.59
N VAL A 168 -2.99 -15.35 -21.30
CA VAL A 168 -4.13 -15.99 -21.96
C VAL A 168 -3.84 -16.05 -23.45
N ASP A 169 -3.98 -17.24 -24.02
CA ASP A 169 -3.81 -17.51 -25.45
C ASP A 169 -5.05 -18.26 -25.95
N GLU A 170 -6.05 -17.50 -26.37
CA GLU A 170 -7.29 -17.97 -26.98
C GLU A 170 -7.28 -17.66 -28.49
N PRO A 171 -8.03 -18.41 -29.33
CA PRO A 171 -8.02 -18.24 -30.79
C PRO A 171 -8.24 -16.81 -31.28
N ASP A 172 -9.02 -16.02 -30.53
CA ASP A 172 -9.39 -14.65 -30.88
C ASP A 172 -8.79 -13.59 -29.93
N ARG A 173 -8.05 -14.01 -28.88
CA ARG A 173 -7.55 -13.10 -27.83
C ARG A 173 -6.24 -13.59 -27.24
N LYS A 174 -5.24 -12.73 -27.28
CA LYS A 174 -3.98 -12.92 -26.56
C LYS A 174 -3.74 -11.72 -25.66
N TYR A 175 -3.52 -11.94 -24.37
CA TYR A 175 -3.23 -10.87 -23.40
C TYR A 175 -2.55 -11.42 -22.15
N ALA A 176 -1.90 -10.53 -21.40
CA ALA A 176 -1.35 -10.84 -20.09
C ALA A 176 -1.93 -9.93 -19.00
N TYR A 177 -2.02 -10.43 -17.77
CA TYR A 177 -2.49 -9.68 -16.60
C TYR A 177 -1.95 -10.27 -15.29
N CYS A 178 -1.96 -9.48 -14.21
CA CYS A 178 -1.70 -9.98 -12.86
C CYS A 178 -2.96 -10.63 -12.28
N GLY A 179 -2.94 -11.93 -12.01
CA GLY A 179 -4.07 -12.66 -11.42
C GLY A 179 -3.75 -14.00 -10.79
#